data_AF-A0A3D2V5E2-F1
#
_entry.id   AF-A0A3D2V5E2-F1
#
_cell.length_a   1.000
_cell.length_b   1.000
_cell.length_c   1.000
_cell.angle_alpha   90.00
_cell.angle_beta   90.00
_cell.angle_gamma   90.00
#
_symmetry.space_group_name_H-M   'P 1'
#
loop_
_entity.id
_entity.type
_entity.pdbx_description
1 polymer ?
#
loop_
_entity_poly.entity_id
_entity_poly.type
_entity_poly.pdbx_seq_one_letter_code
_entity_poly.pdbx_strand_id
1 'polypeptide(L)'
;QDYLPHVAQAAVRENWVDIVGLGRMVLSYPTLPADTLKTGIMQRKKVCRTFSDCTTAPRNGLVSGCYPLDAFYKQTSEFEQLKAIKQGLKES
;
A
#
# COMPACT_ATOMS: atom_id res chain seq x y z
N GLN A 1 2.45 0.58 9.48
CA GLN A 1 2.26 1.91 8.86
C GLN A 1 1.18 2.72 9.57
N ASP A 2 0.74 2.32 10.77
CA ASP A 2 -0.45 2.87 11.44
C ASP A 2 -0.24 4.26 12.08
N TYR A 3 1.00 4.71 12.20
CA TYR A 3 1.37 6.01 12.77
C TYR A 3 1.88 7.00 11.73
N LEU A 4 1.72 6.71 10.44
CA LEU A 4 2.29 7.50 9.35
C LEU A 4 1.96 9.00 9.47
N PRO A 5 0.71 9.44 9.73
CA PRO A 5 0.42 10.87 9.83
C PRO A 5 1.11 11.57 11.00
N HIS A 6 1.24 10.88 12.14
CA HIS A 6 1.89 11.43 13.33
C HIS A 6 3.40 11.57 13.14
N VAL A 7 4.04 10.53 12.59
CA VAL A 7 5.49 10.56 12.30
C VAL A 7 5.79 11.58 11.20
N ALA A 8 4.96 11.63 10.15
CA ALA A 8 5.09 12.60 9.07
C ALA A 8 5.01 14.04 9.59
N GLN A 9 4.01 14.33 10.44
CA GLN A 9 3.85 15.66 11.03
C GLN A 9 5.05 16.04 11.92
N ALA A 10 5.54 15.12 12.74
CA ALA A 10 6.71 15.37 13.58
C ALA A 10 7.96 15.63 12.74
N ALA A 11 8.25 14.79 11.74
CA ALA A 11 9.43 14.92 10.90
C ALA A 11 9.47 16.26 10.13
N VAL A 12 8.32 16.75 9.66
CA VAL A 12 8.22 18.07 9.02
C VAL A 12 8.41 19.20 10.02
N ARG A 13 7.78 19.12 11.21
CA ARG A 13 7.89 20.17 12.25
C ARG A 13 9.29 20.32 12.83
N GLU A 14 10.01 19.21 12.95
CA GLU A 14 11.39 19.18 13.44
C GLU A 14 12.43 19.50 12.34
N ASN A 15 11.98 19.90 11.15
CA ASN A 15 12.83 20.19 9.98
C ASN A 15 13.74 19.02 9.57
N TRP A 16 13.31 17.77 9.80
CA TRP A 16 14.06 16.60 9.35
C TRP A 16 13.84 16.33 7.85
N VAL A 17 12.68 16.72 7.33
CA VAL A 17 12.31 16.58 5.91
C VAL A 17 11.40 17.73 5.48
N ASP A 18 11.50 18.16 4.22
CA ASP A 18 10.57 19.12 3.64
C ASP A 18 9.25 18.47 3.18
N ILE A 19 9.31 17.21 2.73
CA ILE A 19 8.19 16.48 2.15
C ILE A 19 8.24 15.01 2.57
N VAL A 20 7.08 14.42 2.83
CA VAL A 20 6.93 12.98 3.12
C VAL A 20 6.41 12.24 1.89
N GLY A 21 7.28 11.42 1.29
CA GLY A 21 6.92 10.56 0.16
C GLY A 21 6.05 9.36 0.58
N LEU A 22 5.01 9.07 -0.20
CA LEU A 22 4.14 7.92 0.00
C LEU A 22 4.31 6.92 -1.15
N GLY A 23 4.82 5.73 -0.84
CA GLY A 23 4.92 4.64 -1.81
C GLY A 23 3.64 3.82 -1.89
N ARG A 24 3.78 2.50 -1.72
CA ARG A 24 2.71 1.47 -1.67
C ARG A 24 1.45 1.78 -0.84
N MET A 25 1.50 2.75 0.08
CA MET A 25 0.30 3.22 0.79
C MET A 25 -0.73 3.83 -0.16
N VAL A 26 -0.28 4.54 -1.21
CA VAL A 26 -1.17 5.18 -2.18
C VAL A 26 -1.95 4.15 -2.98
N LEU A 27 -1.39 2.95 -3.19
CA LEU A 27 -2.07 1.87 -3.93
C LEU A 27 -3.28 1.29 -3.18
N SER A 28 -3.23 1.21 -1.86
CA SER A 28 -4.35 0.70 -1.05
C SER A 28 -5.24 1.80 -0.47
N TYR A 29 -4.71 3.03 -0.42
CA TYR A 29 -5.40 4.18 0.16
C TYR A 29 -5.03 5.49 -0.59
N PRO A 30 -5.55 5.70 -1.82
CA PRO A 30 -5.18 6.86 -2.64
C PRO A 30 -5.53 8.21 -2.00
N THR A 31 -6.62 8.25 -1.22
CA THR A 31 -7.09 9.47 -0.55
C THR A 31 -6.42 9.73 0.80
N LEU A 32 -5.42 8.93 1.20
CA LEU A 32 -4.79 9.04 2.53
C LEU A 32 -4.38 10.47 2.90
N PRO A 33 -3.66 11.24 2.05
CA PRO A 33 -3.25 12.60 2.42
C PRO A 33 -4.45 13.50 2.71
N ALA A 34 -5.46 13.46 1.84
CA ALA A 34 -6.65 14.28 1.97
C ALA A 34 -7.45 13.94 3.24
N ASP A 35 -7.65 12.65 3.51
CA ASP A 35 -8.40 12.20 4.69
C ASP A 35 -7.70 12.63 5.98
N THR A 36 -6.38 12.41 6.07
CA THR A 36 -5.61 12.71 7.29
C THR A 36 -5.44 14.22 7.52
N LEU A 37 -5.31 15.02 6.46
CA LEU A 37 -5.17 16.47 6.59
C LEU A 37 -6.49 17.16 6.91
N LYS A 38 -7.61 16.68 6.35
CA LYS A 38 -8.93 17.30 6.57
C LYS A 38 -9.59 16.86 7.87
N THR A 39 -9.48 15.58 8.20
CA THR A 39 -10.25 14.97 9.31
C THR A 39 -9.38 14.50 10.47
N GLY A 40 -8.07 14.39 10.28
CA GLY A 40 -7.17 13.77 11.26
C GLY A 40 -7.34 12.24 11.39
N ILE A 41 -8.23 11.62 10.60
CA ILE A 41 -8.58 10.21 10.71
C ILE A 41 -7.90 9.42 9.60
N MET A 42 -7.32 8.27 9.97
CA MET A 42 -6.80 7.29 9.02
C MET A 42 -7.64 6.02 9.04
N GLN A 43 -8.16 5.61 7.88
CA GLN A 43 -8.94 4.38 7.74
C GLN A 43 -8.07 3.13 7.82
N ARG A 44 -8.01 2.51 9.00
CA ARG A 44 -7.18 1.33 9.29
C ARG A 44 -7.35 0.18 8.28
N LYS A 45 -8.56 -0.05 7.77
CA LYS A 45 -8.85 -1.12 6.79
C LYS A 45 -8.12 -0.94 5.45
N LYS A 46 -7.74 0.30 5.09
CA LYS A 46 -7.03 0.62 3.85
C LYS A 46 -5.51 0.69 4.03
N VAL A 47 -5.01 0.55 5.27
CA VAL A 47 -3.57 0.60 5.54
C VAL A 47 -2.86 -0.62 4.94
N CYS A 48 -1.82 -0.40 4.15
CA CYS A 48 -1.05 -1.46 3.52
C CYS A 48 -0.26 -2.28 4.55
N ARG A 49 -0.37 -3.62 4.46
CA ARG A 49 0.16 -4.60 5.42
C ARG A 49 1.26 -5.49 4.85
N THR A 50 2.13 -4.92 4.01
CA THR A 50 3.38 -5.56 3.54
C THR A 50 3.20 -6.91 2.83
N PHE A 51 2.14 -7.08 2.05
CA PHE A 51 1.93 -8.30 1.26
C PHE A 51 2.93 -8.49 0.10
N SER A 52 3.58 -7.39 -0.31
CA SER A 52 4.52 -7.30 -1.43
C SER A 52 3.93 -7.58 -2.82
N ASP A 53 2.61 -7.75 -2.92
CA ASP A 53 1.92 -7.98 -4.21
C ASP A 53 2.20 -6.89 -5.25
N CYS A 54 2.32 -5.63 -4.81
CA CYS A 54 2.64 -4.50 -5.68
C CYS A 54 4.03 -4.59 -6.35
N THR A 55 4.94 -5.42 -5.83
CA THR A 55 6.25 -5.67 -6.44
C THR A 55 6.40 -7.10 -6.97
N THR A 56 5.75 -8.09 -6.36
CA THR A 56 5.77 -9.47 -6.86
C THR A 56 5.03 -9.60 -8.20
N ALA A 57 3.88 -8.96 -8.36
CA ALA A 57 3.10 -9.01 -9.61
C ALA A 57 3.91 -8.53 -10.83
N PRO A 58 4.46 -7.29 -10.87
CA PRO A 58 5.19 -6.81 -12.04
C PRO A 58 6.48 -7.59 -12.33
N ARG A 59 7.12 -8.21 -11.33
CA ARG A 59 8.28 -9.08 -11.54
C ARG A 59 7.94 -10.40 -12.24
N ASN A 60 6.66 -10.76 -12.31
CA ASN A 60 6.16 -11.96 -12.96
C ASN A 60 5.24 -11.61 -14.15
N GLY A 61 5.35 -10.40 -14.71
CA GLY A 61 4.61 -9.98 -15.89
C GLY A 61 3.14 -9.59 -15.64
N LEU A 62 2.70 -9.49 -14.38
CA LEU A 62 1.35 -9.05 -14.01
C LEU A 62 1.31 -7.55 -13.68
N VAL A 63 0.14 -6.92 -13.74
CA VAL A 63 0.01 -5.49 -13.40
C VAL A 63 0.36 -5.20 -11.94
N SER A 64 1.05 -4.09 -11.68
CA SER A 64 1.33 -3.63 -10.31
C SER A 64 0.08 -3.03 -9.67
N GLY A 65 -0.29 -3.52 -8.48
CA GLY A 65 -1.48 -3.06 -7.77
C GLY A 65 -1.55 -3.55 -6.32
N CYS A 66 -2.65 -3.21 -5.64
CA CYS A 66 -2.93 -3.71 -4.28
C CYS A 66 -4.03 -4.77 -4.26
N TYR A 67 -3.71 -5.95 -4.76
CA TYR A 67 -4.60 -7.12 -4.84
C TYR A 67 -5.44 -7.46 -3.59
N PRO A 68 -4.92 -7.40 -2.35
CA PRO A 68 -5.69 -7.83 -1.17
C PRO A 68 -6.59 -6.73 -0.57
N LEU A 69 -6.38 -5.46 -0.91
CA LEU A 69 -7.07 -4.32 -0.28
C LEU A 69 -7.86 -3.46 -1.26
N ASP A 70 -7.42 -3.36 -2.50
CA ASP A 70 -8.12 -2.61 -3.54
C ASP A 70 -9.22 -3.49 -4.17
N ALA A 71 -10.44 -2.96 -4.24
CA ALA A 71 -11.61 -3.71 -4.70
C ALA A 71 -11.51 -4.11 -6.17
N PHE A 72 -10.89 -3.28 -7.02
CA PHE A 72 -10.69 -3.59 -8.43
C PHE A 72 -9.71 -4.75 -8.57
N TYR A 73 -8.50 -4.63 -8.02
CA TYR A 73 -7.49 -5.68 -8.15
C TYR A 73 -7.92 -7.00 -7.52
N LYS A 74 -8.66 -6.96 -6.40
CA LYS A 74 -9.17 -8.17 -5.74
C LYS A 74 -10.10 -9.02 -6.61
N GLN A 75 -10.76 -8.41 -7.60
CA GLN A 75 -11.70 -9.09 -8.50
C GLN A 75 -11.06 -9.52 -9.83
N THR A 76 -9.80 -9.16 -10.07
CA THR A 76 -9.09 -9.55 -11.29
C THR A 76 -8.67 -11.02 -11.27
N SER A 77 -8.60 -11.66 -12.44
CA SER A 77 -8.02 -12.99 -12.60
C SER A 77 -6.53 -13.03 -12.23
N GLU A 78 -5.82 -11.91 -12.40
CA GLU A 78 -4.43 -11.73 -12.01
C GLU A 78 -4.20 -11.96 -10.50
N PHE A 79 -5.21 -11.73 -9.65
CA PHE A 79 -5.06 -12.01 -8.21
C PHE A 79 -4.86 -13.50 -7.95
N GLU A 80 -5.63 -14.37 -8.61
CA GLU A 80 -5.49 -15.82 -8.44
C GLU A 80 -4.16 -16.31 -9.04
N GLN A 81 -3.75 -15.76 -10.18
CA GLN A 81 -2.42 -16.02 -10.76
C GLN A 81 -1.31 -15.65 -9.77
N LEU A 82 -1.40 -14.48 -9.14
CA LEU A 82 -0.42 -14.03 -8.16
C LEU A 82 -0.38 -14.92 -6.91
N LYS A 83 -1.54 -15.42 -6.44
CA LYS A 83 -1.58 -16.38 -5.33
C LYS A 83 -0.83 -17.66 -5.68
N ALA A 84 -1.05 -18.21 -6.88
CA ALA A 84 -0.36 -19.41 -7.35
C ALA A 84 1.16 -19.19 -7.45
N ILE A 85 1.60 -18.06 -8.03
CA ILE A 85 3.02 -17.67 -8.09
C ILE A 85 3.64 -17.63 -6.69
N LYS A 86 2.96 -16.99 -5.73
CA LYS A 86 3.47 -16.87 -4.36
C LYS A 86 3.48 -18.18 -3.57
N GLN A 87 2.61 -19.13 -3.91
CA GLN A 87 2.65 -20.49 -3.35
C GLN A 87 3.89 -21.23 -3.87
N GLY A 88 4.13 -21.21 -5.18
CA GLY A 88 5.32 -21.83 -5.77
C GLY A 88 6.64 -21.29 -5.19
N LEU A 89 6.72 -19.98 -4.90
CA LEU A 89 7.89 -19.36 -4.26
C LEU A 89 8.13 -19.78 -2.79
N LYS A 90 7.13 -20.33 -2.11
CA LYS A 90 7.29 -20.82 -0.73
C LYS A 90 7.72 -22.28 -0.68
N GLU A 91 7.47 -23.02 -1.75
CA GLU A 91 7.77 -24.44 -1.87
C GLU A 91 9.16 -24.70 -2.46
N SER A 92 9.74 -23.69 -3.12
CA SER A 92 11.14 -23.64 -3.59
C SER A 92 12.12 -23.25 -2.48
#